data_AF-A0A2M9F0K1-F1
#
_entry.id   AF-A0A2M9F0K1-F1
#
_cell.length_a   1.000
_cell.length_b   1.000
_cell.length_c   1.000
_cell.angle_alpha   90.00
_cell.angle_beta   90.00
_cell.angle_gamma   90.00
#
_symmetry.space_group_name_H-M   'P 1'
#
loop_
_entity.id
_entity.type
_entity.pdbx_description
1 polymer ?
#
loop_
_entity_poly.entity_id
_entity_poly.type
_entity_poly.pdbx_seq_one_letter_code
_entity_poly.pdbx_strand_id
1 'polypeptide(L)'
;MGKFSLFGKFTIEVSNQEKLVTILLEAAESMQAVEGCTIYIVSVSPEEPDAVYVYEVWEDEAAHQNSLTLEVTQTLISKARPLITGMERIRTLEALGGKGF
;
A
#
# COMPACT_ATOMS: atom_id res chain seq x y z
N MET A 1 0.91 -23.12 -0.80
CA MET A 1 1.48 -22.18 -1.77
C MET A 1 1.70 -20.88 -1.01
N GLY A 2 2.79 -20.15 -1.25
CA GLY A 2 2.96 -18.83 -0.62
C GLY A 2 1.99 -17.80 -1.20
N LYS A 3 1.84 -16.68 -0.49
CA LYS A 3 1.02 -15.53 -0.89
C LYS A 3 1.85 -14.50 -1.63
N PHE A 4 1.22 -13.67 -2.45
CA PHE A 4 1.89 -12.57 -3.15
C PHE A 4 2.11 -11.39 -2.20
N SER A 5 3.34 -10.89 -2.09
CA SER A 5 3.64 -9.70 -1.31
C SER A 5 4.22 -8.58 -2.16
N LEU A 6 3.88 -7.35 -1.79
CA LEU A 6 4.38 -6.14 -2.42
C LEU A 6 4.91 -5.19 -1.34
N PHE A 7 6.12 -4.70 -1.53
CA PHE A 7 6.65 -3.59 -0.74
C PHE A 7 6.88 -2.39 -1.65
N GLY A 8 6.08 -1.35 -1.46
CA GLY A 8 6.10 -0.11 -2.22
C GLY A 8 6.61 1.07 -1.41
N LYS A 9 7.18 2.05 -2.11
CA LYS A 9 7.57 3.35 -1.60
C LYS A 9 6.98 4.46 -2.47
N PHE A 10 6.41 5.46 -1.82
CA PHE A 10 5.99 6.71 -2.43
C PHE A 10 6.89 7.82 -1.92
N THR A 11 7.44 8.61 -2.83
CA THR A 11 8.15 9.85 -2.52
C THR A 11 7.15 11.01 -2.63
N ILE A 12 7.23 11.94 -1.68
CA ILE A 12 6.34 13.10 -1.54
C ILE A 12 7.13 14.34 -1.13
N GLU A 13 6.54 15.53 -1.28
CA GLU A 13 7.00 16.71 -0.54
C GLU A 13 6.75 16.50 0.96
N VAL A 14 7.73 16.77 1.84
CA VAL A 14 7.63 16.48 3.28
C VAL A 14 6.34 17.04 3.92
N SER A 15 5.88 18.21 3.49
CA SER A 15 4.63 18.83 3.98
C SER A 15 3.35 18.05 3.64
N ASN A 16 3.43 17.07 2.73
CA ASN A 16 2.32 16.23 2.32
C ASN A 16 2.34 14.84 2.97
N GLN A 17 3.34 14.51 3.80
CA GLN A 17 3.50 13.18 4.38
C GLN A 17 2.24 12.75 5.14
N GLU A 18 1.77 13.60 6.07
CA GLU A 18 0.57 13.32 6.87
C GLU A 18 -0.66 13.11 6.00
N LYS A 19 -0.85 13.97 4.97
CA LYS A 19 -1.98 13.86 4.04
C LYS A 19 -1.97 12.54 3.27
N LEU A 20 -0.80 12.11 2.78
CA LEU A 20 -0.69 10.84 2.08
C LEU A 20 -0.93 9.66 3.03
N VAL A 21 -0.38 9.71 4.25
CA VAL A 21 -0.61 8.69 5.28
C VAL A 21 -2.10 8.55 5.58
N THR A 22 -2.84 9.66 5.74
CA THR A 22 -4.30 9.62 5.95
C THR A 22 -5.01 8.89 4.81
N ILE A 23 -4.71 9.22 3.55
CA ILE A 23 -5.33 8.58 2.38
C ILE A 23 -5.01 7.07 2.32
N LEU A 24 -3.77 6.67 2.63
CA LEU A 24 -3.36 5.27 2.62
C LEU A 24 -3.95 4.48 3.80
N LEU A 25 -4.20 5.12 4.94
CA LEU A 25 -4.92 4.50 6.06
C LEU A 25 -6.41 4.35 5.75
N GLU A 26 -7.04 5.31 5.06
CA GLU A 26 -8.39 5.12 4.50
C GLU A 26 -8.42 3.93 3.53
N ALA A 27 -7.38 3.76 2.71
CA ALA A 27 -7.25 2.59 1.84
C ALA A 27 -7.16 1.30 2.66
N ALA A 28 -6.33 1.27 3.70
CA ALA A 28 -6.18 0.12 4.60
C ALA A 28 -7.52 -0.28 5.26
N GLU A 29 -8.33 0.69 5.70
CA GLU A 29 -9.67 0.45 6.22
C GLU A 29 -10.59 -0.18 5.16
N SER A 30 -10.57 0.34 3.93
CA SER A 30 -11.36 -0.23 2.83
C SER A 30 -10.96 -1.66 2.46
N MET A 31 -9.68 -2.02 2.65
CA MET A 31 -9.17 -3.36 2.36
C MET A 31 -9.69 -4.42 3.33
N GLN A 32 -10.27 -4.05 4.49
CA GLN A 32 -10.92 -5.02 5.38
C GLN A 32 -12.08 -5.76 4.72
N ALA A 33 -12.73 -5.15 3.72
CA ALA A 33 -13.81 -5.75 2.94
C ALA A 33 -13.31 -6.60 1.75
N VAL A 34 -12.00 -6.63 1.50
CA VAL A 34 -11.38 -7.33 0.37
C VAL A 34 -10.74 -8.60 0.87
N GLU A 35 -11.44 -9.73 0.77
CA GLU A 35 -10.98 -11.03 1.31
C GLU A 35 -9.58 -11.45 0.82
N GLY A 36 -9.20 -11.05 -0.40
CA GLY A 36 -7.89 -11.34 -0.98
C GLY A 36 -6.73 -10.51 -0.41
N CYS A 37 -7.01 -9.45 0.35
CA CYS A 37 -6.02 -8.60 1.02
C CYS A 37 -5.86 -9.04 2.48
N THR A 38 -4.72 -9.63 2.82
CA THR A 38 -4.50 -10.16 4.19
C THR A 38 -3.68 -9.24 5.07
N ILE A 39 -2.80 -8.44 4.48
CA ILE A 39 -2.00 -7.44 5.18
C ILE A 39 -1.95 -6.18 4.31
N TYR A 40 -2.17 -5.03 4.94
CA TYR A 40 -1.95 -3.71 4.35
C TYR A 40 -1.41 -2.79 5.45
N ILE A 41 -0.10 -2.56 5.45
CA ILE A 41 0.58 -1.78 6.49
C ILE A 41 1.20 -0.54 5.86
N VAL A 42 0.79 0.62 6.38
CA VAL A 42 1.38 1.92 6.05
C VAL A 42 2.48 2.22 7.06
N SER A 43 3.64 2.70 6.59
CA SER A 43 4.78 3.01 7.44
C SER A 43 5.48 4.28 6.97
N VAL A 44 6.09 4.98 7.92
CA VAL A 44 6.98 6.13 7.67
C VAL A 44 8.34 5.84 8.28
N SER A 45 9.40 6.43 7.72
CA SER A 45 10.76 6.32 8.26
C SER A 45 11.21 7.67 8.81
N PRO A 46 11.69 7.75 10.06
CA PRO A 46 12.33 8.96 10.58
C PRO A 46 13.58 9.38 9.80
N GLU A 47 14.22 8.43 9.10
CA GLU A 47 15.43 8.66 8.29
C GLU A 47 15.09 9.15 6.87
N GLU A 48 13.86 8.98 6.41
CA GLU A 48 13.38 9.37 5.08
C GLU A 48 12.00 10.07 5.19
N PRO A 49 11.95 11.33 5.64
CA PRO A 49 10.70 12.05 5.91
C PRO A 49 9.91 12.41 4.65
N ASP A 50 10.52 12.31 3.48
CA ASP A 50 9.89 12.48 2.17
C ASP A 50 9.33 11.17 1.60
N ALA A 51 9.32 10.07 2.39
CA ALA A 51 8.88 8.76 1.97
C ALA A 51 7.72 8.21 2.83
N VAL A 52 6.79 7.52 2.16
CA VAL A 52 5.77 6.67 2.79
C VAL A 52 5.85 5.28 2.17
N TYR A 53 5.80 4.25 3.00
CA TYR A 53 5.96 2.86 2.60
C TYR A 53 4.65 2.10 2.80
N VAL A 54 4.37 1.17 1.90
CA VAL A 54 3.24 0.25 2.03
C VAL A 54 3.73 -1.17 1.83
N TYR A 55 3.49 -2.01 2.84
CA TYR A 55 3.69 -3.46 2.74
C TYR A 55 2.34 -4.16 2.67
N GLU A 56 2.19 -4.99 1.65
CA GLU A 56 0.93 -5.64 1.33
C GLU A 56 1.15 -7.14 1.16
N VAL A 57 0.17 -7.95 1.59
CA VAL A 57 0.11 -9.38 1.35
C VAL A 57 -1.26 -9.76 0.81
N TRP A 58 -1.25 -10.40 -0.34
CA TRP A 58 -2.41 -10.78 -1.13
C TRP A 58 -2.44 -12.28 -1.35
N GLU A 59 -3.63 -12.85 -1.49
CA GLU A 59 -3.78 -14.27 -1.84
C GLU A 59 -2.97 -14.63 -3.10
N ASP A 60 -3.03 -13.77 -4.12
CA ASP A 60 -2.21 -13.84 -5.32
C ASP A 60 -2.06 -12.46 -5.98
N GLU A 61 -1.28 -12.38 -7.06
CA GLU A 61 -1.09 -11.13 -7.82
C GLU A 61 -2.39 -10.64 -8.48
N ALA A 62 -3.30 -11.53 -8.87
CA ALA A 62 -4.56 -11.17 -9.50
C ALA A 62 -5.51 -10.48 -8.51
N ALA A 63 -5.55 -10.93 -7.25
CA ALA A 63 -6.28 -10.29 -6.17
C ALA A 63 -5.79 -8.85 -5.95
N HIS A 64 -4.48 -8.62 -5.96
CA HIS A 64 -3.91 -7.27 -5.92
C HIS A 64 -4.33 -6.44 -7.14
N GLN A 65 -4.22 -6.95 -8.36
CA GLN A 65 -4.63 -6.19 -9.55
C GLN A 65 -6.14 -5.85 -9.53
N ASN A 66 -6.98 -6.76 -9.08
CA ASN A 66 -8.42 -6.54 -8.96
C ASN A 66 -8.76 -5.47 -7.93
N SER A 67 -8.04 -5.40 -6.80
CA SER A 67 -8.27 -4.38 -5.77
C SER A 67 -8.04 -2.96 -6.30
N LEU A 68 -7.11 -2.79 -7.24
CA LEU A 68 -6.85 -1.53 -7.90
C LEU A 68 -8.03 -1.06 -8.75
N THR A 69 -8.92 -1.95 -9.20
CA THR A 69 -10.09 -1.59 -10.02
C THR A 69 -11.31 -1.15 -9.20
N LEU A 70 -11.29 -1.34 -7.88
CA LEU A 70 -12.41 -0.96 -7.01
C LEU A 70 -12.61 0.57 -7.01
N GLU A 71 -13.87 1.00 -6.97
CA GLU A 71 -14.22 2.42 -7.00
C GLU A 71 -13.59 3.22 -5.84
N VAL A 72 -13.59 2.63 -4.64
CA VAL A 72 -12.95 3.23 -3.45
C VAL A 72 -11.45 3.40 -3.67
N THR A 73 -10.77 2.37 -4.20
CA THR A 73 -9.33 2.41 -4.50
C THR A 73 -9.02 3.46 -5.56
N GLN A 74 -9.78 3.51 -6.66
CA GLN A 74 -9.62 4.51 -7.72
C GLN A 74 -9.81 5.95 -7.20
N THR A 75 -10.80 6.14 -6.33
CA THR A 75 -11.05 7.44 -5.68
C THR A 75 -9.86 7.85 -4.83
N LEU A 76 -9.34 6.96 -3.98
CA LEU A 76 -8.18 7.25 -3.12
C LEU A 76 -6.91 7.47 -3.94
N ILE A 77 -6.68 6.69 -5.00
CA ILE A 77 -5.57 6.90 -5.96
C ILE A 77 -5.65 8.31 -6.56
N SER A 78 -6.85 8.76 -6.98
CA SER A 78 -7.01 10.09 -7.55
C SER A 78 -6.66 11.23 -6.58
N LYS A 79 -6.92 11.03 -5.27
CA LYS A 79 -6.55 11.97 -4.21
C LYS A 79 -5.06 11.92 -3.88
N ALA A 80 -4.46 10.73 -3.88
CA ALA A 80 -3.05 10.51 -3.53
C ALA A 80 -2.10 10.97 -4.65
N ARG A 81 -2.44 10.71 -5.91
CA ARG A 81 -1.56 10.93 -7.07
C ARG A 81 -0.98 12.34 -7.17
N PRO A 82 -1.72 13.44 -6.91
CA PRO A 82 -1.15 14.79 -6.93
C PRO A 82 -0.12 15.08 -5.83
N LEU A 83 -0.08 14.28 -4.77
CA LEU A 83 0.88 14.42 -3.67
C LEU A 83 2.20 13.71 -3.95
N ILE A 84 2.17 12.67 -4.79
CA ILE A 84 3.27 11.74 -5.05
C ILE A 84 4.20 12.30 -6.14
N THR A 85 5.46 12.51 -5.78
CA THR A 85 6.53 12.97 -6.68
C THR A 85 7.33 11.81 -7.28
N GLY A 86 7.29 10.63 -6.64
CA GLY A 86 7.93 9.41 -7.13
C GLY A 86 7.27 8.15 -6.56
N MET A 87 7.35 7.05 -7.30
CA MET A 87 6.83 5.75 -6.85
C MET A 87 7.81 4.66 -7.24
N GLU A 88 8.11 3.78 -6.28
CA GLU A 88 9.00 2.66 -6.46
C GLU A 88 8.37 1.37 -5.92
N ARG A 89 8.44 0.31 -6.72
CA ARG A 89 8.24 -1.06 -6.22
C ARG A 89 9.58 -1.54 -5.68
N ILE A 90 9.76 -1.48 -4.35
CA ILE A 90 10.99 -1.94 -3.71
C ILE A 90 11.17 -3.43 -4.01
N ARG A 91 10.20 -4.28 -3.68
CA ARG A 91 10.22 -5.71 -4.02
C ARG A 91 8.83 -6.30 -4.17
N THR A 92 8.77 -7.34 -4.99
CA THR A 92 7.72 -8.37 -4.94
C THR A 92 8.32 -9.61 -4.29
N LEU A 93 7.58 -10.24 -3.40
CA LEU A 93 8.03 -11.41 -2.64
C LEU A 93 6.94 -12.48 -2.61
N GLU A 94 7.33 -13.70 -2.27
CA GLU A 94 6.41 -14.78 -1.90
C GLU A 94 6.42 -14.89 -0.37
N ALA A 95 5.30 -14.58 0.29
CA ALA A 95 5.18 -14.77 1.72
C ALA A 95 4.81 -16.21 2.06
N LEU A 96 5.71 -16.87 2.79
CA LEU A 96 5.59 -18.30 3.13
C LEU A 96 4.97 -18.56 4.51
N GLY A 97 4.90 -17.56 5.38
CA GLY A 97 4.41 -17.67 6.76
C GLY A 97 5.13 -16.74 7.73
N GLY A 98 4.65 -16.67 8.96
CA GLY A 98 5.21 -15.85 10.03
C GLY A 98 4.27 -15.66 11.21
N LYS A 99 4.69 -14.92 12.23
CA LYS A 99 3.79 -14.51 13.32
C LYS A 99 2.93 -13.34 12.84
N GLY A 100 1.61 -13.45 13.00
CA GLY A 100 0.66 -12.50 12.42
C GLY A 100 0.31 -12.80 10.96
N PHE A 101 0.64 -14.01 10.50
CA PHE A 101 0.31 -14.56 9.19
C PHE A 101 -0.72 -15.67 9.30
#